data_AF-D3PT36-F1
#
_entry.id   AF-D3PT36-F1
#
_cell.length_a   1.000
_cell.length_b   1.000
_cell.length_c   1.000
_cell.angle_alpha   90.00
_cell.angle_beta   90.00
_cell.angle_gamma   90.00
#
_symmetry.space_group_name_H-M   'P 1'
#
loop_
_entity.id
_entity.type
_entity.pdbx_description
1 polymer ?
#
loop_
_entity_poly.entity_id
_entity_poly.type
_entity_poly.pdbx_seq_one_letter_code
_entity_poly.pdbx_strand_id
1 'polypeptide(L)'
;MRLAICTGCHAREDEKHFAGWIELLQSRLGVGYFGGEGQGIEVDFVSCLSHCEQGFALTVEDEVLVLENAEDFAAFLERLKRVASTR
;
A
#
# COMPACT_ATOMS: atom_id res chain seq x y z
N MET A 1 8.77 9.44 -4.18
CA MET A 1 8.21 9.05 -2.86
C MET A 1 8.26 7.53 -2.77
N ARG A 2 8.47 6.94 -1.59
CA ARG A 2 8.55 5.47 -1.45
C ARG A 2 7.34 4.92 -0.69
N LEU A 3 6.73 3.88 -1.26
CA LEU A 3 5.63 3.12 -0.68
C LEU A 3 6.09 1.66 -0.52
N ALA A 4 6.14 1.13 0.69
CA ALA A 4 6.42 -0.30 0.89
C ALA A 4 5.16 -1.04 1.32
N ILE A 5 4.79 -2.09 0.60
CA ILE A 5 3.59 -2.91 0.84
C ILE A 5 4.00 -4.21 1.53
N CYS A 6 3.37 -4.53 2.65
CA CYS A 6 3.61 -5.77 3.38
C CYS A 6 2.95 -6.96 2.66
N THR A 7 3.74 -7.85 2.06
CA THR A 7 3.24 -9.09 1.48
C THR A 7 3.06 -10.21 2.50
N GLY A 8 3.60 -10.07 3.71
CA GLY A 8 3.38 -11.01 4.81
C GLY A 8 1.93 -11.08 5.30
N CYS A 9 1.14 -10.02 5.09
CA CYS A 9 -0.30 -10.01 5.40
C CYS A 9 -1.10 -10.97 4.49
N HIS A 10 -0.60 -11.28 3.29
CA HIS A 10 -1.21 -12.22 2.33
C HIS A 10 -1.42 -13.63 2.90
N ALA A 11 -0.64 -14.03 3.91
CA ALA A 11 -0.76 -15.36 4.52
C ALA A 11 -1.91 -15.46 5.55
N ARG A 12 -2.58 -14.36 5.90
CA ARG A 12 -3.60 -14.33 6.97
C ARG A 12 -4.91 -13.67 6.58
N GLU A 13 -4.90 -12.59 5.80
CA GLU A 13 -6.12 -12.08 5.18
C GLU A 13 -6.52 -13.03 4.04
N ASP A 14 -7.82 -13.26 3.86
CA ASP A 14 -8.32 -14.04 2.71
C ASP A 14 -7.61 -13.54 1.44
N GLU A 15 -7.01 -14.45 0.68
CA GLU A 15 -6.19 -14.16 -0.51
C GLU A 15 -6.90 -13.19 -1.47
N LYS A 16 -8.24 -13.25 -1.51
CA LYS A 16 -9.09 -12.34 -2.31
C LYS A 16 -9.09 -10.90 -1.81
N HIS A 17 -9.04 -10.68 -0.50
CA HIS A 17 -8.98 -9.33 0.08
C HIS A 17 -7.64 -8.67 -0.22
N PHE A 18 -6.54 -9.40 -0.02
CA PHE A 18 -5.21 -8.89 -0.33
C PHE A 18 -5.04 -8.58 -1.82
N ALA A 19 -5.46 -9.50 -2.69
CA ALA A 19 -5.41 -9.29 -4.13
C ALA A 19 -6.23 -8.06 -4.55
N GLY A 20 -7.43 -7.85 -3.96
CA GLY A 20 -8.26 -6.68 -4.21
C GLY A 20 -7.57 -5.36 -3.85
N TRP A 21 -6.84 -5.31 -2.72
CA TRP A 21 -6.07 -4.12 -2.35
C TRP A 21 -4.95 -3.83 -3.34
N ILE A 22 -4.21 -4.86 -3.77
CA ILE A 22 -3.16 -4.72 -4.77
C ILE A 22 -3.72 -4.21 -6.11
N GLU A 23 -4.80 -4.79 -6.61
CA GLU A 23 -5.45 -4.34 -7.85
C GLU A 23 -5.92 -2.88 -7.78
N LEU A 24 -6.50 -2.48 -6.64
CA LEU A 24 -6.90 -1.09 -6.41
C LEU A 24 -5.69 -0.15 -6.43
N LEU A 25 -4.59 -0.52 -5.79
CA LEU A 25 -3.35 0.28 -5.80
C LEU A 25 -2.79 0.40 -7.22
N GLN A 26 -2.73 -0.70 -7.97
CA GLN A 26 -2.25 -0.71 -9.35
C GLN A 26 -3.11 0.19 -10.25
N SER A 27 -4.44 0.09 -10.15
CA SER A 27 -5.37 0.92 -10.92
C SER A 27 -5.24 2.41 -10.61
N ARG A 28 -5.00 2.78 -9.35
CA ARG A 28 -4.97 4.17 -8.91
C ARG A 28 -3.61 4.85 -9.10
N LEU A 29 -2.53 4.11 -8.88
CA LEU A 29 -1.17 4.64 -8.89
C LEU A 29 -0.42 4.33 -10.18
N GLY A 30 -0.93 3.41 -11.01
CA GLY A 30 -0.31 3.03 -12.28
C GLY A 30 0.98 2.23 -12.13
N VAL A 31 1.17 1.57 -10.98
CA VAL A 31 2.33 0.72 -10.68
C VAL A 31 2.07 -0.73 -11.05
N GLY A 32 3.11 -1.45 -11.48
CA GLY A 32 3.06 -2.86 -11.85
C GLY A 32 3.12 -3.83 -10.65
N TYR A 33 2.82 -5.11 -10.91
CA TYR A 33 2.67 -6.18 -9.90
C TYR A 33 3.95 -6.54 -9.11
N PHE A 34 5.14 -6.09 -9.54
CA PHE A 34 6.43 -6.48 -8.93
C PHE A 34 7.23 -5.33 -8.33
N GLY A 35 6.58 -4.19 -8.11
CA GLY A 35 7.25 -2.97 -7.71
C GLY A 35 7.75 -2.22 -8.95
N GLY A 36 8.04 -0.94 -8.74
CA GLY A 36 8.38 -0.03 -9.82
C GLY A 36 7.90 1.39 -9.52
N GLU A 37 8.16 2.29 -10.47
CA GLU A 37 7.81 3.70 -10.33
C GLU A 37 6.56 4.03 -11.14
N GLY A 38 5.53 4.54 -10.48
CA GLY A 38 4.30 5.03 -11.09
C GLY A 38 3.94 6.40 -10.51
N GLN A 39 3.71 7.40 -11.35
CA GLN A 39 3.36 8.78 -10.92
C GLN A 39 4.37 9.39 -9.91
N GLY A 40 5.66 9.05 -10.00
CA GLY A 40 6.70 9.52 -9.05
C GLY A 40 6.69 8.79 -7.69
N ILE A 41 5.98 7.68 -7.61
CA ILE A 41 5.87 6.79 -6.45
C ILE A 41 6.60 5.50 -6.78
N GLU A 42 7.68 5.24 -6.05
CA GLU A 42 8.39 3.97 -6.06
C GLU A 42 7.67 3.02 -5.10
N VAL A 43 7.20 1.89 -5.62
CA VAL A 43 6.53 0.86 -4.83
C VAL A 43 7.45 -0.33 -4.65
N ASP A 44 7.63 -0.72 -3.39
CA ASP A 44 8.36 -1.89 -2.98
C ASP A 44 7.46 -2.89 -2.26
N PHE A 45 7.79 -4.17 -2.39
CA PHE A 45 7.15 -5.24 -1.63
C PHE A 45 8.09 -5.73 -0.55
N VAL A 46 7.64 -5.70 0.70
CA VAL A 46 8.40 -6.13 1.87
C VAL A 46 7.76 -7.33 2.54
N SER A 47 8.59 -8.21 3.11
CA SER A 47 8.13 -9.48 3.67
C SER A 47 7.24 -9.32 4.90
N CYS A 48 7.48 -8.33 5.76
CA CYS A 48 6.67 -8.09 6.96
C CYS A 48 6.86 -6.67 7.50
N LEU A 49 5.77 -6.04 7.94
CA LEU A 49 5.79 -4.77 8.68
C LEU A 49 5.43 -4.94 10.17
N SER A 50 5.31 -6.18 10.68
CA SER A 50 4.94 -6.50 12.07
C SER A 50 3.53 -6.06 12.52
N HIS A 51 2.62 -5.81 11.58
CA HIS A 51 1.23 -5.38 11.84
C HIS A 51 0.18 -6.37 11.31
N CYS A 52 0.54 -7.65 11.21
CA CYS A 52 -0.27 -8.69 10.56
C CYS A 52 -1.65 -8.96 11.20
N GLU A 53 -1.92 -8.47 12.41
CA GLU A 53 -3.19 -8.66 13.12
C GLU A 53 -4.11 -7.44 13.05
N GLN A 54 -3.69 -6.40 12.32
CA GLN A 54 -4.37 -5.10 12.31
C GLN A 54 -4.96 -4.78 10.92
N GLY A 55 -4.56 -5.50 9.88
CA GLY A 55 -5.07 -5.34 8.50
C GLY A 55 -3.96 -5.30 7.44
N PHE A 56 -4.26 -4.68 6.30
CA PHE A 56 -3.32 -4.49 5.19
C PHE A 56 -2.30 -3.40 5.54
N ALA A 57 -1.08 -3.80 5.88
CA ALA A 57 -0.03 -2.89 6.30
C ALA A 57 0.82 -2.39 5.12
N LEU A 58 1.11 -1.10 5.11
CA LEU A 58 2.01 -0.45 4.17
C LEU A 58 2.81 0.66 4.85
N THR A 59 3.82 1.21 4.18
CA THR A 59 4.56 2.39 4.66
C THR A 59 4.58 3.48 3.63
N VAL A 60 4.42 4.74 4.06
CA VAL A 60 4.62 5.93 3.23
C VAL A 60 5.70 6.77 3.88
N GLU A 61 6.84 6.95 3.19
CA GLU A 61 8.02 7.64 3.77
C GLU A 61 8.39 7.11 5.17
N ASP A 62 8.46 5.78 5.30
CA ASP A 62 8.83 5.05 6.52
C ASP A 62 7.79 5.10 7.67
N GLU A 63 6.64 5.77 7.50
CA GLU A 63 5.52 5.69 8.44
C GLU A 63 4.60 4.52 8.11
N VAL A 64 4.38 3.62 9.06
CA VAL A 64 3.48 2.47 8.91
C VAL A 64 2.03 2.92 8.98
N LEU A 65 1.24 2.50 7.99
CA LEU A 65 -0.20 2.63 7.93
C LEU A 65 -0.83 1.25 7.82
N VAL A 66 -1.98 1.10 8.43
CA VAL A 66 -2.78 -0.12 8.37
C VAL A 66 -4.13 0.23 7.79
N LEU A 67 -4.53 -0.48 6.75
CA LEU A 67 -5.82 -0.32 6.08
C LEU A 67 -6.70 -1.49 6.47
N GLU A 68 -7.79 -1.21 7.18
CA GLU A 68 -8.79 -2.20 7.59
C GLU A 68 -10.01 -2.16 6.66
N ASN A 69 -10.34 -0.98 6.14
CA ASN A 69 -11.55 -0.75 5.35
C ASN A 69 -11.34 0.24 4.19
N ALA A 70 -12.42 0.47 3.42
CA ALA A 70 -12.41 1.35 2.25
C ALA A 70 -12.20 2.84 2.59
N GLU A 71 -12.60 3.30 3.78
CA GLU A 71 -12.37 4.67 4.23
C GLU A 71 -10.89 4.90 4.52
N ASP A 72 -10.21 3.94 5.16
CA ASP A 72 -8.77 3.98 5.39
C ASP A 72 -8.01 4.09 4.07
N PHE A 73 -8.43 3.33 3.06
CA PHE A 73 -7.84 3.38 1.73
C PHE A 73 -8.03 4.74 1.06
N ALA A 74 -9.22 5.35 1.17
CA ALA A 74 -9.47 6.68 0.64
C ALA A 74 -8.59 7.73 1.33
N ALA A 75 -8.46 7.67 2.65
CA ALA A 75 -7.59 8.55 3.42
C ALA A 75 -6.11 8.39 3.03
N PHE A 76 -5.67 7.15 2.83
CA PHE A 76 -4.33 6.83 2.33
C PHE A 76 -4.06 7.44 0.95
N LEU A 77 -4.99 7.33 -0.01
CA LEU A 77 -4.83 7.94 -1.33
C LEU A 77 -4.71 9.47 -1.26
N GLU A 78 -5.52 10.12 -0.44
CA GLU A 78 -5.42 11.57 -0.23
C GLU A 78 -4.09 11.97 0.42
N ARG A 79 -3.58 11.15 1.34
CA ARG A 79 -2.25 11.32 1.92
C ARG A 79 -1.16 11.20 0.87
N LEU A 80 -1.19 10.16 0.02
CA LEU A 80 -0.24 9.99 -1.07
C LEU A 80 -0.21 11.20 -2.00
N LYS A 81 -1.38 11.70 -2.42
CA LYS A 81 -1.48 12.89 -3.29
C LYS A 81 -0.86 14.12 -2.64
N ARG A 82 -1.10 14.33 -1.35
CA ARG A 82 -0.57 15.47 -0.59
C ARG A 82 0.95 15.42 -0.52
N VAL A 83 1.51 14.27 -0.15
CA VAL A 83 2.96 14.07 -0.03
C VAL A 83 3.65 14.14 -1.41
N ALA A 84 3.02 13.60 -2.46
CA ALA A 84 3.52 13.71 -3.83
C ALA A 84 3.52 15.17 -4.34
N SER A 85 2.56 15.99 -3.93
CA SER A 85 2.43 17.40 -4.37
C SER A 85 3.35 18.38 -3.63
N THR A 86 4.05 17.92 -2.59
CA THR A 86 4.99 18.74 -1.80
C THR A 86 6.45 18.53 -2.20
N ARG A 87 6.73 17.63 -3.16
CA ARG A 87 8.03 17.43 -3.81
C ARG A 87 8.05 18.06 -5.19
#